data_AF-A0A661JKC5-F1
#
_entry.id   AF-A0A661JKC5-F1
#
_cell.length_a   1.000
_cell.length_b   1.000
_cell.length_c   1.000
_cell.angle_alpha   90.00
_cell.angle_beta   90.00
_cell.angle_gamma   90.00
#
_symmetry.space_group_name_H-M   'P 1'
#
loop_
_entity.id
_entity.type
_entity.pdbx_description
1 polymer ?
#
loop_
_entity_poly.entity_id
_entity_poly.type
_entity_poly.pdbx_seq_one_letter_code
_entity_poly.pdbx_strand_id
1 'polypeptide(L)'
;MRGCHKLGYKVFWQLISIGFLTLSLGLMNLLNGQKSKLADPGIENYCKVRCMASIIPKEATPGCIFMADSGSTQSILTPEEEILNMMKSRDADIKAVLGKESTSYTKEQKKQLKELINKIIDFEEMSKIALDKYWTSLSKDEKSEFVSAFAELVKRSSIKKLDIFRAVIEYKEIKVDDDSAFVHTVAFYKRTKTNVDYRFHRKNNKWFVTDFLIDEVSTAQSYKRSFRKIIRKYGFKGLMERLKKKLREDMD
;
A
#
# COMPACT_ATOMS: atom_id res chain seq x y z
N MET A 1 5.87 41.30 -3.74
CA MET A 1 5.67 40.26 -4.78
C MET A 1 4.96 39.08 -4.14
N ARG A 2 3.91 38.59 -4.81
CA ARG A 2 2.87 37.69 -4.27
C ARG A 2 3.39 36.26 -4.12
N GLY A 3 2.75 35.53 -3.22
CA GLY A 3 3.13 34.17 -2.87
C GLY A 3 2.79 33.12 -3.91
N CYS A 4 3.52 32.01 -3.84
CA CYS A 4 3.14 30.76 -4.48
C CYS A 4 4.00 29.64 -3.88
N HIS A 5 3.65 29.08 -2.71
CA HIS A 5 4.29 27.84 -2.24
C HIS A 5 3.50 27.13 -1.09
N LYS A 6 2.16 27.17 -1.10
CA LYS A 6 1.35 26.40 -0.10
C LYS A 6 0.02 25.83 -0.63
N LEU A 7 -0.11 25.56 -1.94
CA LEU A 7 -1.35 25.00 -2.50
C LEU A 7 -1.29 23.51 -2.90
N GLY A 8 -0.12 22.87 -2.92
CA GLY A 8 0.03 21.48 -3.37
C GLY A 8 -0.37 20.41 -2.33
N TYR A 9 -0.25 20.69 -1.04
CA TYR A 9 -0.46 19.70 0.03
C TYR A 9 -1.92 19.51 0.46
N LYS A 10 -2.82 20.43 0.08
CA LYS A 10 -4.19 20.50 0.63
C LYS A 10 -5.22 19.63 -0.12
N VAL A 11 -4.94 19.26 -1.37
CA VAL A 11 -5.89 18.55 -2.25
C VAL A 11 -5.76 17.02 -2.13
N PHE A 12 -4.57 16.51 -1.76
CA PHE A 12 -4.34 15.06 -1.62
C PHE A 12 -4.72 14.52 -0.22
N TRP A 13 -4.64 15.37 0.82
CA TRP A 13 -5.42 15.23 2.07
C TRP A 13 -6.94 15.38 1.86
N GLN A 14 -7.43 15.34 0.62
CA GLN A 14 -8.83 15.17 0.24
C GLN A 14 -9.05 13.86 -0.56
N LEU A 15 -8.00 13.31 -1.19
CA LEU A 15 -8.08 12.15 -2.09
C LEU A 15 -7.96 10.82 -1.35
N ILE A 16 -7.02 10.66 -0.42
CA ILE A 16 -7.07 9.56 0.56
C ILE A 16 -8.09 9.89 1.64
N SER A 17 -8.23 11.15 2.01
CA SER A 17 -9.07 11.56 3.11
C SER A 17 -10.58 11.45 2.87
N ILE A 18 -11.09 11.45 1.64
CA ILE A 18 -12.53 11.13 1.48
C ILE A 18 -12.79 9.61 1.65
N GLY A 19 -11.76 8.75 1.61
CA GLY A 19 -11.85 7.34 2.05
C GLY A 19 -11.43 7.14 3.51
N PHE A 20 -10.27 7.68 3.88
CA PHE A 20 -9.54 7.55 5.14
C PHE A 20 -9.93 8.59 6.20
N LEU A 21 -10.51 9.73 5.82
CA LEU A 21 -11.07 10.79 6.66
C LEU A 21 -12.61 10.74 6.60
N THR A 22 -13.26 9.91 5.77
CA THR A 22 -14.62 9.38 6.07
C THR A 22 -14.55 8.11 6.90
N LEU A 23 -13.48 7.32 6.78
CA LEU A 23 -13.12 6.31 7.78
C LEU A 23 -12.56 6.92 9.03
N SER A 24 -11.85 8.05 9.02
CA SER A 24 -11.45 8.78 10.21
C SER A 24 -12.45 9.84 10.64
N LEU A 25 -13.43 10.33 9.88
CA LEU A 25 -14.61 11.00 10.48
C LEU A 25 -15.59 9.96 10.99
N GLY A 26 -15.69 8.79 10.36
CA GLY A 26 -16.40 7.64 10.90
C GLY A 26 -15.73 7.14 12.18
N LEU A 27 -14.39 6.96 12.18
CA LEU A 27 -13.62 6.62 13.37
C LEU A 27 -13.48 7.78 14.36
N MET A 28 -13.39 9.02 13.90
CA MET A 28 -13.38 10.18 14.80
C MET A 28 -14.77 10.43 15.36
N ASN A 29 -15.90 10.15 14.70
CA ASN A 29 -17.23 10.13 15.35
C ASN A 29 -17.38 8.94 16.29
N LEU A 30 -16.69 7.82 16.02
CA LEU A 30 -16.53 6.71 16.95
C LEU A 30 -15.63 7.04 18.15
N LEU A 31 -14.82 8.10 18.09
CA LEU A 31 -13.88 8.55 19.13
C LEU A 31 -14.29 9.90 19.79
N ASN A 32 -15.07 10.76 19.15
CA ASN A 32 -15.40 12.13 19.54
C ASN A 32 -16.72 12.22 20.31
N GLY A 33 -16.99 11.24 21.17
CA GLY A 33 -17.65 11.53 22.42
C GLY A 33 -16.67 12.28 23.33
N GLN A 34 -16.60 13.60 23.14
CA GLN A 34 -15.95 14.63 23.98
C GLN A 34 -14.43 14.88 23.86
N LYS A 35 -14.10 16.20 23.82
CA LYS A 35 -12.81 16.86 23.50
C LYS A 35 -11.85 16.91 24.71
N SER A 36 -10.53 16.98 24.45
CA SER A 36 -9.73 18.24 24.47
C SER A 36 -8.21 18.05 24.74
N LYS A 37 -7.41 18.85 24.00
CA LYS A 37 -6.07 19.47 24.23
C LYS A 37 -4.91 18.66 24.85
N LEU A 38 -3.74 18.65 24.18
CA LEU A 38 -2.52 19.42 24.51
C LEU A 38 -1.35 19.08 23.55
N ALA A 39 -0.38 19.98 23.45
CA ALA A 39 0.68 20.08 22.43
C ALA A 39 2.10 19.85 23.01
N ASP A 40 2.99 19.29 22.16
CA ASP A 40 4.48 19.44 21.97
C ASP A 40 5.47 19.41 23.17
N PRO A 41 6.83 19.34 23.01
CA PRO A 41 7.73 18.82 21.96
C PRO A 41 8.90 17.92 22.48
N GLY A 42 9.63 17.27 21.56
CA GLY A 42 11.11 17.38 21.49
C GLY A 42 12.05 16.24 21.97
N ILE A 43 13.13 16.07 21.16
CA ILE A 43 14.55 15.77 21.50
C ILE A 43 15.14 14.36 21.16
N GLU A 44 16.08 14.36 20.19
CA GLU A 44 17.44 13.72 20.08
C GLU A 44 17.69 12.22 20.43
N ASN A 45 18.69 11.46 19.94
CA ASN A 45 19.95 11.68 19.20
C ASN A 45 20.57 10.31 18.75
N TYR A 46 21.71 10.38 18.01
CA TYR A 46 22.75 9.36 17.70
C TYR A 46 22.41 8.32 16.60
N CYS A 47 23.32 7.94 15.67
CA CYS A 47 24.72 7.57 15.86
C CYS A 47 25.59 7.67 14.57
N LYS A 48 26.91 7.57 14.76
CA LYS A 48 28.04 7.96 13.90
C LYS A 48 28.93 6.73 13.63
N VAL A 49 29.24 6.37 12.38
CA VAL A 49 30.32 5.40 12.01
C VAL A 49 30.82 5.75 10.59
N ARG A 50 31.95 6.45 10.43
CA ARG A 50 33.36 6.01 10.31
C ARG A 50 33.70 5.34 8.96
N CYS A 51 34.34 6.11 8.08
CA CYS A 51 35.09 5.64 6.93
C CYS A 51 36.43 5.03 7.37
N MET A 52 36.84 3.94 6.72
CA MET A 52 38.25 3.56 6.53
C MET A 52 38.44 2.98 5.14
N ALA A 53 39.61 3.27 4.60
CA ALA A 53 40.01 3.07 3.22
C ALA A 53 40.85 1.80 3.02
N SER A 54 40.98 1.45 1.74
CA SER A 54 42.14 0.80 1.10
C SER A 54 42.25 -0.73 1.17
N ILE A 55 42.32 -1.38 0.00
CA ILE A 55 43.54 -1.93 -0.62
C ILE A 55 43.14 -2.86 -1.80
N ILE A 56 43.80 -2.69 -2.95
CA ILE A 56 43.76 -3.53 -4.15
C ILE A 56 44.86 -4.62 -4.02
N PRO A 57 44.72 -5.81 -4.63
CA PRO A 57 45.62 -6.08 -5.75
C PRO A 57 44.96 -6.79 -6.95
N LYS A 58 45.65 -6.62 -8.08
CA LYS A 58 45.44 -7.19 -9.42
C LYS A 58 45.80 -8.68 -9.45
N GLU A 59 45.23 -9.45 -10.38
CA GLU A 59 45.94 -9.97 -11.56
C GLU A 59 45.05 -10.86 -12.44
N ALA A 60 45.31 -10.80 -13.74
CA ALA A 60 44.64 -11.53 -14.80
C ALA A 60 45.63 -12.57 -15.36
N THR A 61 45.16 -13.80 -15.59
CA THR A 61 45.89 -14.82 -16.37
C THR A 61 45.05 -15.26 -17.57
N PRO A 62 45.65 -15.45 -18.76
CA PRO A 62 44.94 -15.81 -19.97
C PRO A 62 44.89 -17.33 -20.17
N GLY A 63 43.74 -17.84 -20.66
CA GLY A 63 43.69 -19.14 -21.31
C GLY A 63 42.66 -20.12 -20.76
N CYS A 64 41.40 -19.97 -21.19
CA CYS A 64 40.47 -21.09 -21.36
C CYS A 64 39.61 -20.83 -22.60
N ILE A 65 39.71 -21.74 -23.56
CA ILE A 65 38.85 -21.81 -24.75
C ILE A 65 37.45 -22.17 -24.27
N PHE A 66 36.50 -21.23 -24.33
CA PHE A 66 35.09 -21.53 -24.11
C PHE A 66 34.52 -22.16 -25.38
N MET A 67 34.20 -23.46 -25.30
CA MET A 67 33.26 -24.07 -26.23
C MET A 67 31.90 -23.40 -26.02
N ALA A 68 31.35 -22.82 -27.08
CA ALA A 68 30.03 -22.21 -27.08
C ALA A 68 28.98 -23.33 -26.98
N ASP A 69 28.47 -23.56 -25.77
CA ASP A 69 27.30 -24.40 -25.57
C ASP A 69 26.09 -23.61 -26.09
N SER A 70 25.45 -24.11 -27.14
CA SER A 70 24.20 -23.58 -27.67
C SER A 70 23.04 -23.97 -26.74
N GLY A 71 23.10 -23.53 -25.50
CA GLY A 71 22.01 -23.63 -24.54
C GLY A 71 20.99 -22.55 -24.87
N SER A 72 19.79 -22.95 -25.32
CA SER A 72 18.64 -22.06 -25.43
C SER A 72 18.38 -21.39 -24.08
N THR A 73 18.78 -20.13 -23.94
CA THR A 73 18.53 -19.36 -22.72
C THR A 73 17.04 -19.05 -22.65
N GLN A 74 16.26 -19.87 -21.93
CA GLN A 74 14.95 -19.43 -21.46
C GLN A 74 15.19 -18.24 -20.53
N SER A 75 14.70 -17.06 -20.92
CA SER A 75 14.88 -15.83 -20.14
C SER A 75 14.14 -15.97 -18.82
N ILE A 76 14.85 -16.32 -17.76
CA ILE A 76 14.34 -16.22 -16.39
C ILE A 76 14.32 -14.72 -16.07
N LEU A 77 13.13 -14.13 -16.00
CA LEU A 77 12.97 -12.74 -15.58
C LEU A 77 13.53 -12.59 -14.18
N THR A 78 14.22 -11.49 -13.93
CA THR A 78 14.61 -11.12 -12.56
C THR A 78 13.36 -10.85 -11.72
N PRO A 79 13.40 -11.10 -10.39
CA PRO A 79 12.29 -10.76 -9.50
C PRO A 79 11.79 -9.30 -9.63
N GLU A 80 12.70 -8.36 -9.89
CA GLU A 80 12.42 -6.96 -10.16
C GLU A 80 11.57 -6.79 -11.44
N GLU A 81 11.96 -7.47 -12.52
CA GLU A 81 11.22 -7.47 -13.78
C GLU A 81 9.85 -8.13 -13.65
N GLU A 82 9.74 -9.22 -12.88
CA GLU A 82 8.46 -9.87 -12.58
C GLU A 82 7.48 -8.88 -11.91
N ILE A 83 7.93 -8.18 -10.87
CA ILE A 83 7.14 -7.19 -10.15
C ILE A 83 6.77 -6.03 -11.08
N LEU A 84 7.74 -5.49 -11.83
CA LEU A 84 7.52 -4.39 -12.76
C LEU A 84 6.48 -4.76 -13.82
N ASN A 85 6.60 -5.94 -14.43
CA ASN A 85 5.69 -6.43 -15.46
C ASN A 85 4.28 -6.65 -14.89
N MET A 86 4.18 -7.26 -13.70
CA MET A 86 2.91 -7.43 -13.00
C MET A 86 2.22 -6.08 -12.74
N MET A 87 2.95 -5.09 -12.22
CA MET A 87 2.38 -3.77 -11.91
C MET A 87 1.96 -3.01 -13.17
N LYS A 88 2.78 -3.03 -14.23
CA LYS A 88 2.46 -2.41 -15.52
C LYS A 88 1.27 -3.07 -16.21
N SER A 89 1.23 -4.41 -16.25
CA SER A 89 0.10 -5.16 -16.82
C SER A 89 -1.20 -4.82 -16.08
N ARG A 90 -1.18 -4.83 -14.74
CA ARG A 90 -2.34 -4.45 -13.94
C ARG A 90 -2.79 -3.00 -14.19
N ASP A 91 -1.85 -2.06 -14.27
CA ASP A 91 -2.16 -0.65 -14.56
C ASP A 91 -2.81 -0.50 -15.94
N ALA A 92 -2.31 -1.22 -16.95
CA ALA A 92 -2.90 -1.28 -18.28
C ALA A 92 -4.33 -1.86 -18.27
N ASP A 93 -4.55 -2.98 -17.57
CA ASP A 93 -5.88 -3.59 -17.42
C ASP A 93 -6.87 -2.62 -16.76
N ILE A 94 -6.45 -1.94 -15.68
CA ILE A 94 -7.28 -0.96 -14.98
C ILE A 94 -7.64 0.20 -15.93
N LYS A 95 -6.66 0.74 -16.66
CA LYS A 95 -6.88 1.83 -17.62
C LYS A 95 -7.79 1.42 -18.77
N ALA A 96 -7.70 0.17 -19.24
CA ALA A 96 -8.58 -0.35 -20.28
C ALA A 96 -10.04 -0.41 -19.81
N VAL A 97 -10.30 -0.89 -18.58
CA VAL A 97 -11.67 -0.94 -18.02
C VAL A 97 -12.21 0.46 -17.72
N LEU A 98 -11.34 1.39 -17.28
CA LEU A 98 -11.71 2.79 -17.05
C LEU A 98 -12.08 3.53 -18.34
N GLY A 99 -11.38 3.27 -19.44
CA GLY A 99 -11.57 3.98 -20.70
C GLY A 99 -11.43 5.50 -20.58
N LYS A 100 -12.21 6.23 -21.39
CA LYS A 100 -12.27 7.71 -21.37
C LYS A 100 -12.80 8.22 -20.02
N GLU A 101 -12.47 9.46 -19.66
CA GLU A 101 -12.98 10.09 -18.43
C GLU A 101 -14.51 10.11 -18.46
N SER A 102 -15.13 9.57 -17.40
CA SER A 102 -16.58 9.38 -17.29
C SER A 102 -17.02 9.72 -15.87
N THR A 103 -18.19 10.32 -15.75
CA THR A 103 -18.83 10.61 -14.46
C THR A 103 -19.56 9.41 -13.86
N SER A 104 -19.72 8.32 -14.62
CA SER A 104 -20.40 7.10 -14.17
C SER A 104 -19.78 5.83 -14.76
N TYR A 105 -19.78 4.76 -13.97
CA TYR A 105 -19.31 3.41 -14.34
C TYR A 105 -20.42 2.41 -14.07
N THR A 106 -20.58 1.43 -14.97
CA THR A 106 -21.56 0.36 -14.79
C THR A 106 -21.24 -0.49 -13.55
N LYS A 107 -22.24 -1.22 -13.04
CA LYS A 107 -22.05 -2.16 -11.94
C LYS A 107 -20.96 -3.20 -12.25
N GLU A 108 -20.92 -3.68 -13.49
CA GLU A 108 -19.94 -4.66 -13.94
C GLU A 108 -18.53 -4.06 -14.00
N GLN A 109 -18.37 -2.85 -14.56
CA GLN A 109 -17.08 -2.15 -14.54
C GLN A 109 -16.58 -1.92 -13.11
N LYS A 110 -17.45 -1.48 -12.19
CA LYS A 110 -17.08 -1.29 -10.78
C LYS A 110 -16.63 -2.60 -10.13
N LYS A 111 -17.27 -3.72 -10.45
CA LYS A 111 -16.90 -5.04 -9.96
C LYS A 111 -15.52 -5.46 -10.48
N GLN A 112 -15.32 -5.35 -11.79
CA GLN A 112 -14.03 -5.68 -12.44
C GLN A 112 -12.89 -4.80 -11.90
N LEU A 113 -13.12 -3.49 -11.76
CA LEU A 113 -12.14 -2.56 -11.17
C LEU A 113 -11.84 -2.91 -9.72
N LYS A 114 -12.87 -3.22 -8.90
CA LYS A 114 -12.69 -3.68 -7.51
C LYS A 114 -11.79 -4.91 -7.46
N GLU A 115 -11.95 -5.86 -8.37
CA GLU A 115 -11.12 -7.07 -8.44
C GLU A 115 -9.69 -6.74 -8.90
N LEU A 116 -9.51 -6.06 -10.03
CA LEU A 116 -8.19 -5.70 -10.57
C LEU A 116 -7.36 -4.86 -9.61
N ILE A 117 -7.99 -3.90 -8.93
CA ILE A 117 -7.31 -3.02 -7.99
C ILE A 117 -6.82 -3.82 -6.78
N ASN A 118 -7.61 -4.75 -6.26
CA ASN A 118 -7.34 -5.38 -4.97
C ASN A 118 -6.72 -6.78 -5.07
N LYS A 119 -6.68 -7.42 -6.25
CA LYS A 119 -6.15 -8.79 -6.44
C LYS A 119 -4.69 -8.97 -6.04
N ILE A 120 -3.91 -7.89 -6.06
CA ILE A 120 -2.49 -7.93 -5.70
C ILE A 120 -2.26 -7.88 -4.20
N ILE A 121 -3.29 -7.66 -3.40
CA ILE A 121 -3.16 -7.46 -1.95
C ILE A 121 -3.32 -8.81 -1.25
N ASP A 122 -2.35 -9.18 -0.41
CA ASP A 122 -2.57 -10.21 0.60
C ASP A 122 -3.21 -9.57 1.83
N PHE A 123 -4.53 -9.70 1.91
CA PHE A 123 -5.31 -9.14 3.01
C PHE A 123 -5.06 -9.84 4.34
N GLU A 124 -4.53 -11.07 4.35
CA GLU A 124 -4.16 -11.74 5.59
C GLU A 124 -2.88 -11.11 6.17
N GLU A 125 -1.85 -10.91 5.35
CA GLU A 125 -0.63 -10.21 5.78
C GLU A 125 -0.90 -8.77 6.17
N MET A 126 -1.72 -8.04 5.38
CA MET A 126 -2.14 -6.69 5.75
C MET A 126 -2.91 -6.68 7.08
N SER A 127 -3.71 -7.72 7.35
CA SER A 127 -4.44 -7.88 8.61
C SER A 127 -3.51 -8.14 9.80
N LYS A 128 -2.47 -8.94 9.62
CA LYS A 128 -1.41 -9.16 10.63
C LYS A 128 -0.75 -7.85 11.01
N ILE A 129 -0.39 -7.01 10.04
CA ILE A 129 0.19 -5.68 10.30
C ILE A 129 -0.81 -4.77 11.03
N ALA A 130 -2.09 -4.79 10.62
CA ALA A 130 -3.13 -3.94 11.19
C ALA A 130 -3.54 -4.34 12.63
N LEU A 131 -3.50 -5.63 12.97
CA LEU A 131 -3.82 -6.09 14.33
C LEU A 131 -2.59 -6.21 15.23
N ASP A 132 -1.39 -6.29 14.66
CA ASP A 132 -0.14 -6.32 15.41
C ASP A 132 -0.17 -7.46 16.45
N LYS A 133 0.22 -7.17 17.70
CA LYS A 133 0.20 -8.13 18.81
C LYS A 133 -1.17 -8.77 19.10
N TYR A 134 -2.28 -8.18 18.65
CA TYR A 134 -3.61 -8.77 18.87
C TYR A 134 -3.88 -9.94 17.93
N TRP A 135 -3.18 -10.04 16.79
CA TRP A 135 -3.38 -11.11 15.82
C TRP A 135 -3.17 -12.51 16.43
N THR A 136 -2.12 -12.67 17.22
CA THR A 136 -1.71 -13.99 17.76
C THR A 136 -2.71 -14.54 18.77
N SER A 137 -3.44 -13.68 19.49
CA SER A 137 -4.45 -14.09 20.47
C SER A 137 -5.80 -14.51 19.86
N LEU A 138 -6.03 -14.26 18.57
CA LEU A 138 -7.30 -14.58 17.92
C LEU A 138 -7.37 -16.05 17.49
N SER A 139 -8.56 -16.63 17.64
CA SER A 139 -8.92 -17.93 17.06
C SER A 139 -8.90 -17.87 15.52
N LYS A 140 -8.90 -19.04 14.88
CA LYS A 140 -8.95 -19.15 13.41
C LYS A 140 -10.18 -18.46 12.82
N ASP A 141 -11.33 -18.61 13.48
CA ASP A 141 -12.59 -18.03 13.03
C ASP A 141 -12.59 -16.50 13.17
N GLU A 142 -12.08 -15.97 14.29
CA GLU A 142 -11.92 -14.53 14.49
C GLU A 142 -10.95 -13.91 13.47
N LYS A 143 -9.85 -14.59 13.15
CA LYS A 143 -8.92 -14.17 12.10
C LYS A 143 -9.60 -14.10 10.74
N SER A 144 -10.31 -15.16 10.36
CA SER A 144 -11.04 -15.25 9.10
C SER A 144 -12.10 -14.13 8.99
N GLU A 145 -12.87 -13.93 10.06
CA GLU A 145 -13.91 -12.91 10.13
C GLU A 145 -13.34 -11.50 10.00
N PHE A 146 -12.24 -11.22 10.71
CA PHE A 146 -11.55 -9.93 10.62
C PHE A 146 -10.97 -9.68 9.23
N VAL A 147 -10.25 -10.65 8.66
CA VAL A 147 -9.66 -10.53 7.32
C VAL A 147 -10.74 -10.23 6.30
N SER A 148 -11.88 -10.93 6.35
CA SER A 148 -13.01 -10.70 5.46
C SER A 148 -13.58 -9.28 5.60
N ALA A 149 -13.88 -8.85 6.84
CA ALA A 149 -14.44 -7.52 7.09
C ALA A 149 -13.47 -6.40 6.72
N PHE A 150 -12.18 -6.55 7.05
CA PHE A 150 -11.16 -5.56 6.75
C PHE A 150 -10.87 -5.47 5.26
N ALA A 151 -10.78 -6.62 4.56
CA ALA A 151 -10.62 -6.66 3.11
C ALA A 151 -11.78 -5.96 2.41
N GLU A 152 -13.03 -6.24 2.80
CA GLU A 152 -14.18 -5.58 2.20
C GLU A 152 -14.18 -4.07 2.44
N LEU A 153 -13.76 -3.64 3.62
CA LEU A 153 -13.62 -2.21 3.93
C LEU A 153 -12.61 -1.52 3.01
N VAL A 154 -11.43 -2.11 2.85
CA VAL A 154 -10.37 -1.59 1.97
C VAL A 154 -10.85 -1.58 0.52
N LYS A 155 -11.46 -2.68 0.04
CA LYS A 155 -11.96 -2.77 -1.34
C LYS A 155 -13.02 -1.71 -1.63
N ARG A 156 -13.96 -1.45 -0.71
CA ARG A 156 -14.97 -0.39 -0.87
C ARG A 156 -14.34 0.99 -0.95
N SER A 157 -13.31 1.25 -0.13
CA SER A 157 -12.60 2.53 -0.18
C SER A 157 -11.89 2.75 -1.53
N SER A 158 -11.38 1.68 -2.14
CA SER A 158 -10.62 1.74 -3.39
C SER A 158 -11.44 2.20 -4.60
N ILE A 159 -12.74 1.91 -4.63
CA ILE A 159 -13.62 2.27 -5.75
C ILE A 159 -14.31 3.63 -5.58
N LYS A 160 -14.09 4.35 -4.46
CA LYS A 160 -14.69 5.68 -4.24
C LYS A 160 -14.16 6.74 -5.21
N LYS A 161 -12.94 6.58 -5.71
CA LYS A 161 -12.27 7.53 -6.62
C LYS A 161 -11.53 6.81 -7.72
N LEU A 162 -12.27 6.30 -8.70
CA LEU A 162 -11.70 5.50 -9.79
C LEU A 162 -10.78 6.32 -10.72
N ASP A 163 -11.00 7.63 -10.85
CA ASP A 163 -10.24 8.43 -11.81
C ASP A 163 -8.76 8.61 -11.42
N ILE A 164 -8.41 8.45 -10.14
CA ILE A 164 -7.00 8.54 -9.69
C ILE A 164 -6.14 7.43 -10.30
N PHE A 165 -6.75 6.30 -10.69
CA PHE A 165 -6.06 5.20 -11.35
C PHE A 165 -5.75 5.48 -12.83
N ARG A 166 -6.16 6.64 -13.37
CA ARG A 166 -5.65 7.16 -14.65
C ARG A 166 -4.30 7.87 -14.52
N ALA A 167 -3.73 7.92 -13.31
CA ALA A 167 -2.42 8.52 -13.10
C ALA A 167 -1.35 7.90 -14.02
N VAL A 168 -0.40 8.74 -14.45
CA VAL A 168 0.84 8.27 -15.04
C VAL A 168 1.75 7.84 -13.89
N ILE A 169 2.23 6.60 -13.93
CA ILE A 169 3.07 6.03 -12.88
C ILE A 169 4.52 5.99 -13.36
N GLU A 170 5.40 6.67 -12.65
CA GLU A 170 6.84 6.55 -12.81
C GLU A 170 7.40 5.60 -11.75
N TYR A 171 8.04 4.52 -12.20
CA TYR A 171 8.75 3.58 -11.32
C TYR A 171 10.15 4.13 -11.08
N LYS A 172 10.49 4.38 -9.82
CA LYS A 172 11.77 5.01 -9.44
C LYS A 172 12.78 3.99 -8.94
N GLU A 173 12.31 3.02 -8.18
CA GLU A 173 13.16 2.00 -7.57
C GLU A 173 12.36 0.72 -7.35
N ILE A 174 13.02 -0.43 -7.60
CA ILE A 174 12.55 -1.75 -7.18
C ILE A 174 13.73 -2.40 -6.47
N LYS A 175 13.54 -2.77 -5.21
CA LYS A 175 14.52 -3.50 -4.40
C LYS A 175 13.90 -4.82 -3.98
N VAL A 176 14.57 -5.92 -4.30
CA VAL A 176 14.18 -7.26 -3.86
C VAL A 176 15.19 -7.76 -2.84
N ASP A 177 14.69 -8.40 -1.79
CA ASP A 177 15.44 -9.03 -0.73
C ASP A 177 14.76 -10.36 -0.41
N ASP A 178 15.27 -11.44 -1.00
CA ASP A 178 14.67 -12.78 -0.99
C ASP A 178 13.17 -12.77 -1.39
N ASP A 179 12.31 -13.13 -0.43
CA ASP A 179 10.86 -13.17 -0.58
C ASP A 179 10.17 -11.84 -0.24
N SER A 180 10.92 -10.75 -0.09
CA SER A 180 10.40 -9.41 0.17
C SER A 180 10.81 -8.44 -0.93
N ALA A 181 9.98 -7.44 -1.20
CA ALA A 181 10.37 -6.37 -2.12
C ALA A 181 9.77 -5.02 -1.73
N PHE A 182 10.46 -3.96 -2.14
CA PHE A 182 10.02 -2.58 -2.01
C PHE A 182 10.02 -1.92 -3.39
N VAL A 183 8.89 -1.31 -3.76
CA VAL A 183 8.77 -0.56 -5.01
C VAL A 183 8.44 0.89 -4.69
N HIS A 184 9.29 1.82 -5.11
CA HIS A 184 9.04 3.25 -5.04
C HIS A 184 8.49 3.75 -6.38
N THR A 185 7.32 4.40 -6.33
CA THR A 185 6.73 5.04 -7.52
C THR A 185 6.31 6.47 -7.25
N VAL A 186 6.15 7.22 -8.34
CA VAL A 186 5.54 8.54 -8.35
C VAL A 186 4.34 8.52 -9.28
N ALA A 187 3.16 8.82 -8.74
CA ALA A 187 1.93 8.94 -9.49
C ALA A 187 1.64 10.41 -9.84
N PHE A 188 1.41 10.69 -11.11
CA PHE A 188 1.03 12.00 -11.63
C PHE A 188 -0.42 11.96 -12.12
N TYR A 189 -1.29 12.71 -11.45
CA TYR A 189 -2.69 12.84 -11.83
C TYR A 189 -3.12 14.31 -11.84
N LYS A 190 -3.52 14.79 -13.03
CA LYS A 190 -3.80 16.22 -13.27
C LYS A 190 -2.59 17.06 -12.83
N ARG A 191 -2.74 17.95 -11.84
CA ARG A 191 -1.65 18.80 -11.32
C ARG A 191 -1.05 18.27 -10.01
N THR A 192 -1.35 17.02 -9.65
CA THR A 192 -0.93 16.42 -8.38
C THR A 192 0.13 15.37 -8.62
N LYS A 193 1.21 15.45 -7.83
CA LYS A 193 2.26 14.45 -7.72
C LYS A 193 2.13 13.76 -6.36
N THR A 194 2.18 12.44 -6.34
CA THR A 194 2.05 11.64 -5.11
C THR A 194 3.10 10.54 -5.09
N ASN A 195 3.80 10.39 -3.98
CA ASN A 195 4.71 9.25 -3.79
C ASN A 195 3.90 8.05 -3.32
N VAL A 196 4.04 6.91 -3.99
CA VAL A 196 3.39 5.66 -3.61
C VAL A 196 4.42 4.56 -3.55
N ASP A 197 4.62 4.02 -2.36
CA ASP A 197 5.47 2.88 -2.13
C ASP A 197 4.66 1.63 -1.87
N TYR A 198 5.20 0.51 -2.32
CA TYR A 198 4.58 -0.80 -2.17
C TYR A 198 5.54 -1.71 -1.43
N ARG A 199 5.05 -2.37 -0.38
CA ARG A 199 5.74 -3.48 0.26
C ARG A 199 5.15 -4.77 -0.23
N PHE A 200 6.00 -5.63 -0.79
CA PHE A 200 5.63 -6.93 -1.31
C PHE A 200 6.21 -8.04 -0.45
N HIS A 201 5.53 -9.18 -0.49
CA HIS A 201 6.11 -10.46 -0.14
C HIS A 201 5.80 -11.50 -1.22
N ARG A 202 6.62 -12.54 -1.31
CA ARG A 202 6.44 -13.68 -2.20
C ARG A 202 5.77 -14.82 -1.43
N LYS A 203 4.71 -15.38 -2.01
CA LYS A 203 3.96 -16.52 -1.47
C LYS A 203 3.54 -17.42 -2.60
N ASN A 204 3.93 -18.70 -2.53
CA ASN A 204 3.67 -19.69 -3.59
C ASN A 204 4.14 -19.19 -4.97
N ASN A 205 5.37 -18.65 -5.04
CA ASN A 205 5.98 -18.06 -6.22
C ASN A 205 5.17 -16.91 -6.86
N LYS A 206 4.37 -16.19 -6.07
CA LYS A 206 3.63 -15.01 -6.53
C LYS A 206 3.86 -13.84 -5.58
N TRP A 207 4.02 -12.65 -6.14
CA TRP A 207 4.19 -11.41 -5.38
C TRP A 207 2.85 -10.83 -4.96
N PHE A 208 2.74 -10.47 -3.69
CA PHE A 208 1.57 -9.81 -3.13
C PHE A 208 1.98 -8.60 -2.30
N VAL A 209 1.24 -7.51 -2.47
CA VAL A 209 1.35 -6.32 -1.64
C VAL A 209 0.82 -6.62 -0.25
N THR A 210 1.64 -6.33 0.76
CA THR A 210 1.25 -6.38 2.18
C THR A 210 0.87 -5.01 2.72
N ASP A 211 1.43 -3.94 2.14
CA ASP A 211 1.16 -2.57 2.55
C ASP A 211 1.44 -1.56 1.44
N PHE A 212 0.71 -0.45 1.47
CA PHE A 212 0.93 0.72 0.63
C PHE A 212 1.31 1.89 1.52
N LEU A 213 2.36 2.62 1.15
CA LEU A 213 2.72 3.87 1.79
C LEU A 213 2.41 4.98 0.80
N ILE A 214 1.66 5.98 1.24
CA ILE A 214 1.35 7.13 0.40
C ILE A 214 1.87 8.37 1.10
N ASP A 215 2.74 9.09 0.40
CA ASP A 215 3.56 10.16 0.99
C ASP A 215 4.16 9.69 2.33
N GLU A 216 4.82 8.52 2.29
CA GLU A 216 5.50 7.85 3.42
C GLU A 216 4.58 7.30 4.53
N VAL A 217 3.27 7.53 4.43
CA VAL A 217 2.30 7.05 5.43
C VAL A 217 1.79 5.66 5.06
N SER A 218 2.21 4.65 5.83
CA SER A 218 1.71 3.27 5.74
C SER A 218 0.21 3.18 6.01
N THR A 219 -0.49 2.49 5.12
CA THR A 219 -1.93 2.22 5.22
C THR A 219 -2.22 1.27 6.37
N ALA A 220 -1.53 0.12 6.42
CA ALA A 220 -1.74 -0.89 7.45
C ALA A 220 -1.37 -0.37 8.86
N GLN A 221 -0.28 0.40 9.00
CA GLN A 221 0.07 1.03 10.28
C GLN A 221 -0.94 2.11 10.70
N SER A 222 -1.56 2.79 9.75
CA SER A 222 -2.61 3.75 10.04
C SER A 222 -3.87 3.06 10.57
N TYR A 223 -4.25 1.92 10.00
CA TYR A 223 -5.29 1.05 10.57
C TYR A 223 -4.90 0.50 11.94
N LYS A 224 -3.65 0.06 12.13
CA LYS A 224 -3.13 -0.39 13.43
C LYS A 224 -3.34 0.64 14.54
N ARG A 225 -3.00 1.91 14.32
CA ARG A 225 -3.22 2.98 15.31
C ARG A 225 -4.70 3.12 15.68
N SER A 226 -5.57 3.01 14.69
CA SER A 226 -7.03 3.08 14.83
C SER A 226 -7.62 1.88 15.59
N PHE A 227 -7.27 0.66 15.16
CA PHE A 227 -7.76 -0.58 15.76
C PHE A 227 -7.25 -0.76 17.18
N ARG A 228 -5.99 -0.44 17.48
CA ARG A 228 -5.46 -0.46 18.85
C ARG A 228 -6.26 0.41 19.81
N LYS A 229 -6.70 1.60 19.39
CA LYS A 229 -7.55 2.48 20.21
C LYS A 229 -8.91 1.84 20.50
N ILE A 230 -9.52 1.21 19.50
CA ILE A 230 -10.83 0.56 19.63
C ILE A 230 -10.71 -0.69 20.51
N ILE A 231 -9.76 -1.58 20.23
CA ILE A 231 -9.56 -2.83 20.97
C ILE A 231 -9.28 -2.54 22.44
N ARG A 232 -8.45 -1.52 22.76
CA ARG A 232 -8.17 -1.13 24.14
C ARG A 232 -9.42 -0.68 24.91
N LYS A 233 -10.40 -0.08 24.22
CA LYS A 233 -11.60 0.49 24.85
C LYS A 233 -12.81 -0.44 24.83
N TYR A 234 -12.93 -1.29 23.80
CA TYR A 234 -14.14 -2.06 23.50
C TYR A 234 -13.86 -3.54 23.17
N GLY A 235 -12.61 -3.98 23.31
CA GLY A 235 -12.19 -5.34 22.92
C GLY A 235 -12.25 -5.59 21.41
N PHE A 236 -11.89 -6.81 21.01
CA PHE A 236 -11.94 -7.24 19.62
C PHE A 236 -13.37 -7.27 19.08
N LYS A 237 -14.33 -7.73 19.89
CA LYS A 237 -15.78 -7.68 19.56
C LYS A 237 -16.22 -6.27 19.18
N GLY A 238 -15.84 -5.26 19.95
CA GLY A 238 -16.17 -3.86 19.65
C GLY A 238 -15.51 -3.33 18.38
N LEU A 239 -14.34 -3.86 17.98
CA LEU A 239 -13.77 -3.58 16.67
C LEU A 239 -14.61 -4.18 15.54
N MET A 240 -14.98 -5.46 15.65
CA MET A 240 -15.78 -6.15 14.65
C MET A 240 -17.17 -5.53 14.45
N GLU A 241 -17.85 -5.15 15.53
CA GLU A 241 -19.13 -4.45 15.47
C GLU A 241 -19.03 -3.14 14.67
N ARG A 242 -17.95 -2.38 14.88
CA ARG A 242 -17.71 -1.11 14.20
C ARG A 242 -17.35 -1.29 12.73
N LEU A 243 -16.52 -2.29 12.40
CA LEU A 243 -16.24 -2.66 11.01
C LEU A 243 -17.51 -3.07 10.28
N LYS A 244 -18.31 -3.98 10.86
CA LYS A 244 -19.57 -4.43 10.28
C LYS A 244 -20.58 -3.29 10.13
N LYS A 245 -20.66 -2.38 11.12
CA LYS A 245 -21.51 -1.19 11.04
C LYS A 245 -21.10 -0.32 9.84
N LYS A 246 -19.80 -0.04 9.70
CA LYS A 246 -19.28 0.77 8.58
C LYS A 246 -19.57 0.12 7.22
N LEU A 247 -19.48 -1.21 7.14
CA LEU A 247 -19.82 -1.97 5.94
C LEU A 247 -21.33 -2.01 5.64
N ARG A 248 -22.22 -1.70 6.59
CA ARG A 248 -23.65 -1.54 6.29
C ARG A 248 -23.95 -0.13 5.80
N GLU A 249 -23.38 0.88 6.45
CA GLU A 249 -23.59 2.29 6.09
C GLU A 249 -23.10 2.62 4.68
N ASP A 250 -22.00 2.00 4.23
CA ASP A 250 -21.45 2.21 2.88
C ASP A 250 -22.19 1.35 1.81
N MET A 251 -23.39 0.80 2.08
CA MET A 251 -24.23 0.13 1.07
C MET A 251 -25.27 1.04 0.41
N ASP A 252 -25.52 2.23 0.97
CA ASP A 252 -26.45 3.26 0.48
C ASP A 252 -25.70 4.38 -0.27
#